data_AF-A0A7X8D9W8-F1
#
_entry.id   AF-A0A7X8D9W8-F1
#
_cell.length_a   1.000
_cell.length_b   1.000
_cell.length_c   1.000
_cell.angle_alpha   90.00
_cell.angle_beta   90.00
_cell.angle_gamma   90.00
#
_symmetry.space_group_name_H-M   'P 1'
#
loop_
_entity.id
_entity.type
_entity.pdbx_description
1 polymer ?
#
loop_
_entity_poly.entity_id
_entity_poly.type
_entity_poly.pdbx_seq_one_letter_code
_entity_poly.pdbx_strand_id
1 'polypeptide(L)'
;MKIGYGVFGKAYEYMLRNDLHDPASVDHELMKNMVLLDDESAAFLYSGVARYDMRKHELYHFAQQFKAPSDKETIENVLKYTQNIADSYNTNFDDMLFGGTEKQILSRGTDWCSDMARVGAVLLQCLDIPCRIIYLANTSEAYNGHVACEAYYEGQHGVVDFIYRYQFYGEKPISALDILKNQGVLEGYPEYYKGLYSAIAISEYDPCSASNNYSISAPNNYYLKLIHTNHEPVKKVCK
;
A
#
# COMPACT_ATOMS: atom_id res chain seq x y z
N MET A 1 -4.97 -19.38 -9.78
CA MET A 1 -4.29 -18.32 -8.99
C MET A 1 -3.21 -17.63 -9.81
N LYS A 2 -3.37 -16.33 -10.08
CA LYS A 2 -2.45 -15.51 -10.87
C LYS A 2 -1.54 -14.72 -9.94
N ILE A 3 -0.24 -14.70 -10.22
CA ILE A 3 0.79 -14.12 -9.34
C ILE A 3 1.77 -13.27 -10.16
N GLY A 4 2.21 -12.16 -9.58
CA GLY A 4 3.33 -11.33 -10.06
C GLY A 4 2.93 -10.14 -10.90
N TYR A 5 3.93 -9.42 -11.45
CA TYR A 5 3.76 -8.13 -12.14
C TYR A 5 2.62 -8.05 -13.16
N GLY A 6 2.31 -9.15 -13.84
CA GLY A 6 1.32 -9.19 -14.91
C GLY A 6 -0.12 -9.42 -14.48
N VAL A 7 -0.43 -9.49 -13.18
CA VAL A 7 -1.79 -9.78 -12.68
C VAL A 7 -2.85 -8.79 -13.18
N PHE A 8 -2.47 -7.55 -13.49
CA PHE A 8 -3.36 -6.52 -14.03
C PHE A 8 -3.27 -6.34 -15.55
N GLY A 9 -2.53 -7.22 -16.25
CA GLY A 9 -2.32 -7.16 -17.69
C GLY A 9 -1.02 -6.48 -18.11
N LYS A 10 -0.76 -6.48 -19.43
CA LYS A 10 0.57 -6.14 -20.01
C LYS A 10 1.05 -4.72 -19.73
N ALA A 11 0.15 -3.74 -19.74
CA ALA A 11 0.53 -2.35 -19.49
C ALA A 11 1.06 -2.15 -18.05
N TYR A 12 0.36 -2.71 -17.07
CA TYR A 12 0.79 -2.73 -15.68
C TYR A 12 2.03 -3.59 -15.47
N GLU A 13 2.14 -4.73 -16.17
CA GLU A 13 3.36 -5.54 -16.09
C GLU A 13 4.60 -4.73 -16.48
N TYR A 14 4.52 -3.99 -17.59
CA TYR A 14 5.62 -3.15 -18.04
C TYR A 14 5.92 -2.04 -17.05
N MET A 15 4.89 -1.38 -16.51
CA MET A 15 5.05 -0.33 -15.51
C MET A 15 5.71 -0.86 -14.23
N LEU A 16 5.17 -1.91 -13.62
CA LEU A 16 5.65 -2.44 -12.33
C LEU A 16 7.04 -3.08 -12.43
N ARG A 17 7.44 -3.56 -13.61
CA ARG A 17 8.83 -3.98 -13.85
C ARG A 17 9.82 -2.82 -13.92
N ASN A 18 9.33 -1.62 -14.22
CA ASN A 18 10.10 -0.37 -14.23
C ASN A 18 9.78 0.50 -13.01
N ASP A 19 9.26 -0.07 -11.92
CA ASP A 19 8.91 0.65 -10.70
C ASP A 19 10.10 1.48 -10.16
N LEU A 20 9.77 2.50 -9.36
CA LEU A 20 10.75 3.44 -8.83
C LEU A 20 11.70 2.83 -7.80
N HIS A 21 11.28 1.77 -7.11
CA HIS A 21 12.11 1.10 -6.11
C HIS A 21 13.25 0.32 -6.77
N ASP A 22 14.31 0.05 -6.01
CA ASP A 22 15.41 -0.76 -6.51
C ASP A 22 14.90 -2.16 -6.92
N PRO A 23 15.27 -2.69 -8.11
CA PRO A 23 14.79 -3.99 -8.60
C PRO A 23 15.07 -5.20 -7.69
N ALA A 24 16.04 -5.07 -6.79
CA ALA A 24 16.38 -6.06 -5.78
C ALA A 24 15.74 -5.79 -4.42
N SER A 25 14.95 -4.72 -4.26
CA SER A 25 14.32 -4.36 -2.99
C SER A 25 13.13 -5.24 -2.64
N VAL A 26 12.74 -5.17 -1.36
CA VAL A 26 11.53 -5.79 -0.83
C VAL A 26 10.27 -5.36 -1.58
N ASP A 27 10.19 -4.13 -2.08
CA ASP A 27 9.03 -3.62 -2.82
C ASP A 27 8.86 -4.37 -4.15
N HIS A 28 9.96 -4.64 -4.86
CA HIS A 28 9.95 -5.49 -6.04
C HIS A 28 9.58 -6.95 -5.71
N GLU A 29 10.05 -7.49 -4.59
CA GLU A 29 9.65 -8.83 -4.14
C GLU A 29 8.15 -8.91 -3.81
N LEU A 30 7.59 -7.89 -3.16
CA LEU A 30 6.16 -7.81 -2.88
C LEU A 30 5.33 -7.78 -4.17
N MET A 31 5.76 -7.05 -5.20
CA MET A 31 5.11 -7.02 -6.52
C MET A 31 5.32 -8.32 -7.33
N LYS A 32 6.44 -9.03 -7.17
CA LYS A 32 6.66 -10.36 -7.80
C LYS A 32 5.73 -11.42 -7.22
N ASN A 33 5.37 -11.28 -5.95
CA ASN A 33 4.62 -12.29 -5.20
C ASN A 33 3.15 -11.90 -4.97
N MET A 34 2.72 -10.71 -5.39
CA MET A 34 1.32 -10.31 -5.24
C MET A 34 0.40 -11.26 -6.00
N VAL A 35 -0.72 -11.60 -5.38
CA VAL A 35 -1.72 -12.52 -5.90
C VAL A 35 -2.94 -11.71 -6.32
N LEU A 36 -3.41 -11.88 -7.56
CA LEU A 36 -4.65 -11.24 -8.00
C LEU A 36 -5.80 -11.71 -7.10
N LEU A 37 -6.61 -10.79 -6.58
CA LEU A 37 -7.84 -11.11 -5.88
C LEU A 37 -8.95 -11.36 -6.91
N ASP A 38 -9.31 -12.62 -7.08
CA ASP A 38 -10.42 -13.08 -7.92
C ASP A 38 -11.12 -14.29 -7.24
N ASP A 39 -12.16 -14.83 -7.88
CA ASP A 39 -12.93 -15.95 -7.31
C ASP A 39 -12.06 -17.21 -7.06
N GLU A 40 -10.97 -17.40 -7.82
CA GLU A 40 -10.07 -18.54 -7.63
C GLU A 40 -9.16 -18.38 -6.42
N SER A 41 -8.72 -17.15 -6.13
CA SER A 41 -7.74 -16.86 -5.07
C SER A 41 -8.37 -16.41 -3.76
N ALA A 42 -9.61 -15.91 -3.76
CA ALA A 42 -10.26 -15.34 -2.59
C ALA A 42 -10.26 -16.30 -1.38
N ALA A 43 -10.62 -17.57 -1.59
CA ALA A 43 -10.62 -18.56 -0.52
C ALA A 43 -9.22 -18.78 0.09
N PHE A 44 -8.17 -18.78 -0.75
CA PHE A 44 -6.79 -18.89 -0.29
C PHE A 44 -6.36 -17.63 0.49
N LEU A 45 -6.60 -16.45 -0.08
CA LEU A 45 -6.19 -15.15 0.49
C LEU A 45 -6.89 -14.82 1.81
N TYR A 46 -8.08 -15.33 2.04
CA TYR A 46 -8.86 -15.09 3.25
C TYR A 46 -8.96 -16.31 4.17
N SER A 47 -8.12 -17.34 3.96
CA SER A 47 -8.11 -18.56 4.78
C SER A 47 -7.46 -18.38 6.16
N GLY A 48 -6.67 -17.32 6.35
CA GLY A 48 -5.96 -17.07 7.60
C GLY A 48 -5.41 -15.65 7.67
N VAL A 49 -4.83 -15.31 8.82
CA VAL A 49 -4.27 -13.98 9.09
C VAL A 49 -2.81 -14.15 9.49
N ALA A 50 -1.90 -13.58 8.69
CA ALA A 50 -0.48 -13.60 8.99
C ALA A 50 -0.14 -12.73 10.20
N ARG A 51 0.69 -13.24 11.10
CA ARG A 51 1.15 -12.53 12.31
C ARG A 51 2.63 -12.74 12.49
N TYR A 52 3.33 -11.67 12.84
CA TYR A 52 4.79 -11.66 12.99
C TYR A 52 5.19 -11.13 14.37
N ASP A 53 6.30 -11.62 14.92
CA ASP A 53 6.81 -11.15 16.22
C ASP A 53 7.57 -9.82 16.07
N MET A 54 6.83 -8.73 16.20
CA MET A 54 7.35 -7.38 16.00
C MET A 54 8.16 -6.83 17.17
N ARG A 55 8.31 -7.55 18.30
CA ARG A 55 8.93 -7.01 19.53
C ARG A 55 10.38 -6.57 19.36
N LYS A 56 11.09 -7.12 18.36
CA LYS A 56 12.47 -6.75 18.01
C LYS A 56 12.57 -5.74 16.87
N HIS A 57 11.45 -5.38 16.25
CA HIS A 57 11.42 -4.43 15.15
C HIS A 57 11.82 -3.03 15.63
N GLU A 58 12.59 -2.28 14.84
CA GLU A 58 13.15 -0.99 15.26
C GLU A 58 12.08 0.07 15.55
N LEU A 59 10.91 -0.04 14.92
CA LEU A 59 9.76 0.83 15.12
C LEU A 59 8.80 0.37 16.23
N TYR A 60 9.05 -0.77 16.89
CA TYR A 60 8.12 -1.36 17.85
C TYR A 60 7.72 -0.39 18.97
N HIS A 61 8.72 0.18 19.65
CA HIS A 61 8.49 1.14 20.74
C HIS A 61 7.93 2.47 20.24
N PHE A 62 8.35 2.92 19.06
CA PHE A 62 7.82 4.14 18.44
C PHE A 62 6.32 4.00 18.17
N ALA A 63 5.87 2.87 17.63
CA ALA A 63 4.47 2.66 17.26
C ALA A 63 3.52 2.70 18.47
N GLN A 64 3.98 2.30 19.67
CA GLN A 64 3.12 2.23 20.86
C GLN A 64 2.46 3.56 21.24
N GLN A 65 3.02 4.70 20.81
CA GLN A 65 2.42 6.02 21.07
C GLN A 65 1.05 6.22 20.40
N PHE A 66 0.72 5.41 19.38
CA PHE A 66 -0.55 5.50 18.65
C PHE A 66 -1.66 4.62 19.26
N LYS A 67 -1.33 3.77 20.24
CA LYS A 67 -2.27 2.84 20.84
C LYS A 67 -3.44 3.56 21.49
N ALA A 68 -4.65 3.10 21.19
CA ALA A 68 -5.91 3.62 21.70
C ALA A 68 -6.73 2.50 22.39
N PRO A 69 -7.88 2.81 23.00
CA PRO A 69 -8.76 1.80 23.60
C PRO A 69 -9.25 0.72 22.64
N SER A 70 -9.35 1.02 21.33
CA SER A 70 -9.78 0.09 20.29
C SER A 70 -8.77 0.02 19.13
N ASP A 71 -8.75 -1.09 18.40
CA ASP A 71 -7.94 -1.24 17.18
C ASP A 71 -8.36 -0.22 16.13
N LYS A 72 -9.68 0.04 16.01
CA LYS A 72 -10.23 1.03 15.09
C LYS A 72 -9.68 2.43 15.37
N GLU A 73 -9.67 2.87 16.63
CA GLU A 73 -9.07 4.15 17.02
C GLU A 73 -7.55 4.16 16.89
N THR A 74 -6.90 3.03 17.14
CA THR A 74 -5.44 2.88 16.98
C THR A 74 -5.04 3.06 15.51
N ILE A 75 -5.76 2.42 14.59
CA ILE A 75 -5.60 2.61 13.14
C ILE A 75 -5.81 4.07 12.76
N GLU A 76 -6.86 4.70 13.26
CA GLU A 76 -7.15 6.11 12.98
C GLU A 76 -6.02 7.05 13.41
N ASN A 77 -5.40 6.80 14.57
CA ASN A 77 -4.22 7.54 15.02
C ASN A 77 -3.03 7.39 14.07
N VAL A 78 -2.76 6.17 13.58
CA VAL A 78 -1.70 5.91 12.60
C VAL A 78 -2.01 6.59 11.27
N LEU A 79 -3.25 6.47 10.76
CA LEU A 79 -3.68 7.10 9.51
C LEU A 79 -3.55 8.62 9.57
N LYS A 80 -3.91 9.24 10.70
CA LYS A 80 -3.74 10.68 10.90
C LYS A 80 -2.26 11.07 10.90
N TYR A 81 -1.40 10.28 11.54
CA TYR A 81 0.04 10.53 11.56
C TYR A 81 0.66 10.44 10.16
N THR A 82 0.35 9.39 9.40
CA THR A 82 0.90 9.19 8.04
C THR A 82 0.35 10.20 7.04
N GLN A 83 -0.93 10.55 7.14
CA GLN A 83 -1.52 11.61 6.30
C GLN A 83 -0.80 12.94 6.51
N ASN A 84 -0.50 13.32 7.76
CA ASN A 84 0.22 14.57 8.02
C ASN A 84 1.61 14.59 7.37
N ILE A 85 2.30 13.43 7.29
CA ILE A 85 3.57 13.31 6.58
C ILE A 85 3.35 13.57 5.08
N ALA A 86 2.38 12.88 4.47
CA ALA A 86 2.07 13.00 3.05
C ALA A 86 1.62 14.42 2.67
N ASP A 87 0.69 15.01 3.43
CA ASP A 87 0.16 16.36 3.18
C ASP A 87 1.21 17.46 3.38
N SER A 88 2.28 17.19 4.15
CA SER A 88 3.39 18.13 4.36
C SER A 88 4.57 17.90 3.42
N TYR A 89 4.55 16.86 2.59
CA TYR A 89 5.64 16.51 1.70
C TYR A 89 5.67 17.44 0.48
N ASN A 90 6.84 18.02 0.20
CA ASN A 90 6.99 19.04 -0.85
C ASN A 90 8.28 18.90 -1.67
N THR A 91 8.93 17.73 -1.62
CA THR A 91 10.13 17.45 -2.42
C THR A 91 9.74 17.29 -3.89
N ASN A 92 10.52 17.88 -4.80
CA ASN A 92 10.31 17.69 -6.23
C ASN A 92 10.53 16.22 -6.60
N PHE A 93 9.77 15.73 -7.58
CA PHE A 93 9.85 14.33 -8.00
C PHE A 93 11.28 13.88 -8.33
N ASP A 94 12.04 14.72 -9.05
CA ASP A 94 13.43 14.44 -9.45
C ASP A 94 14.39 14.22 -8.27
N ASP A 95 14.04 14.78 -7.10
CA ASP A 95 14.82 14.71 -5.87
C ASP A 95 14.27 13.68 -4.86
N MET A 96 13.17 12.98 -5.20
CA MET A 96 12.57 11.98 -4.33
C MET A 96 13.47 10.74 -4.18
N LEU A 97 13.30 10.06 -3.05
CA LEU A 97 13.95 8.78 -2.77
C LEU A 97 12.89 7.73 -2.43
N PHE A 98 13.05 6.53 -2.99
CA PHE A 98 12.12 5.41 -2.86
C PHE A 98 12.81 4.22 -2.18
N GLY A 99 12.10 3.49 -1.31
CA GLY A 99 12.65 2.34 -0.59
C GLY A 99 13.38 2.70 0.71
N GLY A 100 14.30 1.86 1.18
CA GLY A 100 14.86 1.99 2.54
C GLY A 100 14.01 1.30 3.60
N THR A 101 14.52 1.24 4.84
CA THR A 101 13.73 0.72 5.97
C THR A 101 12.55 1.65 6.25
N GLU A 102 11.51 1.15 6.91
CA GLU A 102 10.34 1.95 7.26
C GLU A 102 10.71 3.15 8.13
N LYS A 103 11.74 3.02 8.98
CA LYS A 103 12.26 4.14 9.75
C LYS A 103 12.94 5.20 8.87
N GLN A 104 13.67 4.78 7.84
CA GLN A 104 14.28 5.72 6.88
C GLN A 104 13.21 6.44 6.08
N ILE A 105 12.14 5.74 5.66
CA ILE A 105 10.98 6.34 4.99
C ILE A 105 10.32 7.37 5.92
N LEU A 106 10.01 7.00 7.17
CA LEU A 106 9.42 7.90 8.16
C LEU A 106 10.30 9.14 8.42
N SER A 107 11.61 8.96 8.48
CA SER A 107 12.55 10.04 8.77
C SER A 107 12.64 11.06 7.63
N ARG A 108 12.58 10.60 6.37
CA ARG A 108 12.64 11.50 5.21
C ARG A 108 11.27 12.06 4.81
N GLY A 109 10.18 11.39 5.19
CA GLY A 109 8.83 11.68 4.72
C GLY A 109 8.63 11.32 3.25
N THR A 110 7.39 11.12 2.82
CA THR A 110 7.07 10.85 1.41
C THR A 110 5.56 10.97 1.21
N ASP A 111 5.13 11.37 0.02
CA ASP A 111 3.76 11.22 -0.47
C ASP A 111 3.57 9.92 -1.28
N TRP A 112 4.65 9.15 -1.54
CA TRP A 112 4.59 7.96 -2.39
C TRP A 112 3.87 6.78 -1.71
N CYS A 113 2.84 6.25 -2.38
CA CYS A 113 1.88 5.32 -1.80
C CYS A 113 2.49 3.99 -1.35
N SER A 114 3.41 3.40 -2.11
CA SER A 114 4.00 2.09 -1.75
C SER A 114 4.92 2.18 -0.53
N ASP A 115 5.75 3.23 -0.45
CA ASP A 115 6.57 3.53 0.72
C ASP A 115 5.67 3.72 1.95
N MET A 116 4.60 4.50 1.82
CA MET A 116 3.72 4.82 2.95
C MET A 116 2.81 3.65 3.35
N ALA A 117 2.37 2.82 2.40
CA ALA A 117 1.69 1.56 2.69
C ALA A 117 2.59 0.61 3.49
N ARG A 118 3.86 0.49 3.10
CA ARG A 118 4.83 -0.34 3.83
C ARG A 118 5.08 0.16 5.24
N VAL A 119 5.27 1.47 5.42
CA VAL A 119 5.35 2.11 6.74
C VAL A 119 4.10 1.85 7.58
N GLY A 120 2.93 2.11 7.01
CA GLY A 120 1.66 1.94 7.72
C GLY A 120 1.42 0.50 8.14
N ALA A 121 1.74 -0.48 7.27
CA ALA A 121 1.67 -1.90 7.60
C ALA A 121 2.56 -2.24 8.80
N VAL A 122 3.80 -1.75 8.84
CA VAL A 122 4.74 -2.02 9.95
C VAL A 122 4.30 -1.36 11.25
N LEU A 123 3.80 -0.12 11.20
CA LEU A 123 3.29 0.57 12.38
C LEU A 123 2.10 -0.20 12.99
N LEU A 124 1.16 -0.65 12.16
CA LEU A 124 0.03 -1.47 12.62
C LEU A 124 0.47 -2.84 13.16
N GLN A 125 1.39 -3.52 12.48
CA GLN A 125 1.92 -4.80 12.96
C GLN A 125 2.65 -4.65 14.31
N CYS A 126 3.39 -3.56 14.52
CA CYS A 126 4.01 -3.24 15.82
C CYS A 126 2.97 -3.00 16.94
N LEU A 127 1.73 -2.66 16.57
CA LEU A 127 0.58 -2.47 17.46
C LEU A 127 -0.25 -3.75 17.63
N ASP A 128 0.24 -4.91 17.15
CA ASP A 128 -0.43 -6.22 17.15
C ASP A 128 -1.69 -6.28 16.26
N ILE A 129 -1.77 -5.37 15.29
CA ILE A 129 -2.82 -5.34 14.26
C ILE A 129 -2.20 -5.90 12.97
N PRO A 130 -2.57 -7.13 12.54
CA PRO A 130 -2.08 -7.70 11.30
C PRO A 130 -2.43 -6.81 10.12
N CYS A 131 -1.49 -6.64 9.20
CA CYS A 131 -1.67 -5.75 8.08
C CYS A 131 -0.90 -6.28 6.88
N ARG A 132 -1.55 -6.28 5.72
CA ARG A 132 -0.97 -6.70 4.43
C ARG A 132 -1.10 -5.60 3.40
N ILE A 133 -0.30 -5.70 2.34
CA ILE A 133 -0.27 -4.69 1.28
C ILE A 133 -1.27 -5.08 0.19
N ILE A 134 -2.02 -4.10 -0.31
CA ILE A 134 -2.90 -4.26 -1.46
C ILE A 134 -2.47 -3.31 -2.58
N TYR A 135 -2.40 -3.85 -3.79
CA TYR A 135 -2.13 -3.14 -5.02
C TYR A 135 -3.44 -2.95 -5.76
N LEU A 136 -3.74 -1.71 -6.10
CA LEU A 136 -4.97 -1.30 -6.77
C LEU A 136 -4.64 -0.83 -8.18
N ALA A 137 -5.46 -1.21 -9.15
CA ALA A 137 -5.28 -0.85 -10.55
C ALA A 137 -6.62 -0.48 -11.20
N ASN A 138 -6.65 0.67 -11.88
CA ASN A 138 -7.70 0.98 -12.83
C ASN A 138 -7.40 0.34 -14.20
N THR A 139 -7.92 -0.85 -14.45
CA THR A 139 -7.72 -1.61 -15.69
C THR A 139 -8.22 -0.92 -16.96
N SER A 140 -9.02 0.14 -16.84
CA SER A 140 -9.45 0.98 -17.97
C SER A 140 -8.47 2.12 -18.32
N GLU A 141 -7.53 2.44 -17.43
CA GLU A 141 -6.57 3.54 -17.58
C GLU A 141 -5.15 3.06 -17.27
N ALA A 142 -4.27 3.02 -18.28
CA ALA A 142 -2.87 2.71 -18.04
C ALA A 142 -2.23 3.74 -17.08
N TYR A 143 -1.30 3.28 -16.24
CA TYR A 143 -0.55 4.10 -15.28
C TYR A 143 -1.38 4.70 -14.13
N ASN A 144 -2.62 4.24 -13.95
CA ASN A 144 -3.47 4.63 -12.85
C ASN A 144 -3.55 3.49 -11.82
N GLY A 145 -2.64 3.50 -10.85
CA GLY A 145 -2.59 2.52 -9.78
C GLY A 145 -2.34 3.18 -8.44
N HIS A 146 -2.55 2.43 -7.36
CA HIS A 146 -2.32 2.90 -5.99
C HIS A 146 -1.95 1.74 -5.10
N VAL A 147 -1.24 2.02 -4.02
CA VAL A 147 -0.90 1.02 -3.01
C VAL A 147 -1.50 1.45 -1.68
N ALA A 148 -2.27 0.55 -1.08
CA ALA A 148 -2.90 0.71 0.21
C ALA A 148 -2.64 -0.55 1.04
N CYS A 149 -3.36 -0.70 2.16
CA CYS A 149 -3.27 -1.90 2.98
C CYS A 149 -4.63 -2.44 3.37
N GLU A 150 -4.61 -3.65 3.90
CA GLU A 150 -5.75 -4.28 4.55
C GLU A 150 -5.33 -4.75 5.94
N ALA A 151 -5.94 -4.16 6.97
CA ALA A 151 -5.68 -4.47 8.38
C ALA A 151 -6.72 -5.46 8.91
N TYR A 152 -6.33 -6.40 9.78
CA TYR A 152 -7.26 -7.33 10.42
C TYR A 152 -7.57 -6.87 11.85
N TYR A 153 -8.81 -6.48 12.11
CA TYR A 153 -9.29 -6.03 13.41
C TYR A 153 -10.75 -6.41 13.58
N GLU A 154 -11.22 -6.55 14.83
CA GLU A 154 -12.62 -6.90 15.12
C GLU A 154 -13.13 -8.18 14.40
N GLY A 155 -12.21 -9.11 14.11
CA GLY A 155 -12.50 -10.38 13.45
C GLY A 155 -12.67 -10.32 11.93
N GLN A 156 -12.31 -9.21 11.28
CA GLN A 156 -12.41 -9.06 9.82
C GLN A 156 -11.28 -8.19 9.25
N HIS A 157 -11.02 -8.36 7.96
CA HIS A 157 -10.13 -7.48 7.19
C HIS A 157 -10.83 -6.16 6.83
N GLY A 158 -10.13 -5.04 6.96
CA GLY A 158 -10.59 -3.72 6.55
C GLY A 158 -9.53 -2.97 5.75
N VAL A 159 -9.91 -2.39 4.62
CA VAL A 159 -9.00 -1.56 3.82
C VAL A 159 -8.66 -0.27 4.55
N VAL A 160 -7.38 0.09 4.53
CA VAL A 160 -6.84 1.30 5.13
C VAL A 160 -5.86 1.98 4.16
N ASP A 161 -5.95 3.29 4.05
CA ASP A 161 -5.16 4.10 3.12
C ASP A 161 -4.40 5.19 3.85
N PHE A 162 -3.08 5.05 3.94
CA PHE A 162 -2.21 5.91 4.74
C PHE A 162 -1.93 7.28 4.11
N ILE A 163 -2.21 7.46 2.81
CA ILE A 163 -2.08 8.74 2.09
C ILE A 163 -3.37 9.55 2.21
N TYR A 164 -4.51 8.87 2.01
CA TYR A 164 -5.81 9.53 2.01
C TYR A 164 -6.51 9.56 3.37
N ARG A 165 -5.97 8.84 4.37
CA ARG A 165 -6.61 8.62 5.69
C ARG A 165 -7.98 7.97 5.54
N TYR A 166 -8.09 6.98 4.68
CA TYR A 166 -9.31 6.20 4.56
C TYR A 166 -9.23 4.98 5.46
N GLN A 167 -10.29 4.76 6.24
CA GLN A 167 -10.54 3.55 7.02
C GLN A 167 -11.89 3.01 6.57
N PHE A 168 -11.89 1.94 5.78
CA PHE A 168 -13.10 1.35 5.24
C PHE A 168 -13.84 0.57 6.32
N TYR A 169 -14.96 1.12 6.77
CA TYR A 169 -15.69 0.62 7.92
C TYR A 169 -17.20 0.90 7.79
N GLY A 170 -18.02 -0.13 8.03
CA GLY A 170 -19.49 -0.04 8.11
C GLY A 170 -19.98 -0.38 9.50
N GLU A 171 -20.67 -1.51 9.66
CA GLU A 171 -20.85 -2.13 10.98
C GLU A 171 -19.59 -2.85 11.46
N LYS A 172 -18.75 -3.27 10.50
CA LYS A 172 -17.49 -3.99 10.65
C LYS A 172 -16.47 -3.47 9.63
N PRO A 173 -15.18 -3.83 9.77
CA PRO A 173 -14.17 -3.55 8.75
C PRO A 173 -14.59 -4.09 7.37
N ILE A 174 -14.41 -3.29 6.32
CA ILE A 174 -14.78 -3.68 4.95
C ILE A 174 -13.52 -4.07 4.17
N SER A 175 -13.47 -5.33 3.75
CA SER A 175 -12.31 -5.91 3.09
C SER A 175 -12.21 -5.50 1.61
N ALA A 176 -11.05 -5.70 1.02
CA ALA A 176 -10.85 -5.51 -0.42
C ALA A 176 -11.76 -6.44 -1.24
N LEU A 177 -12.03 -7.66 -0.75
CA LEU A 177 -12.99 -8.59 -1.35
C LEU A 177 -14.43 -8.08 -1.28
N ASP A 178 -14.82 -7.46 -0.16
CA ASP A 178 -16.15 -6.86 -0.03
C ASP A 178 -16.33 -5.72 -1.03
N ILE A 179 -15.31 -4.87 -1.19
CA ILE A 179 -15.31 -3.78 -2.18
C ILE A 179 -15.36 -4.32 -3.61
N LEU A 180 -14.58 -5.38 -3.92
CA LEU A 180 -14.57 -6.00 -5.24
C LEU A 180 -15.94 -6.58 -5.61
N LYS A 181 -16.64 -7.19 -4.64
CA LYS A 181 -17.98 -7.78 -4.82
C LYS A 181 -19.09 -6.73 -4.84
N ASN A 182 -18.89 -5.60 -4.16
CA ASN A 182 -19.87 -4.53 -4.07
C ASN A 182 -19.19 -3.16 -4.14
N GLN A 183 -19.01 -2.66 -5.36
CA GLN A 183 -18.45 -1.32 -5.59
C GLN A 183 -19.33 -0.18 -5.06
N GLY A 184 -20.59 -0.45 -4.67
CA GLY A 184 -21.47 0.55 -4.03
C GLY A 184 -20.89 1.12 -2.73
N VAL A 185 -20.00 0.37 -2.06
CA VAL A 185 -19.22 0.87 -0.90
C VAL A 185 -18.42 2.13 -1.25
N LEU A 186 -18.06 2.31 -2.51
CA LEU A 186 -17.22 3.41 -2.99
C LEU A 186 -18.01 4.66 -3.42
N GLU A 187 -19.35 4.67 -3.34
CA GLU A 187 -20.19 5.76 -3.90
C GLU A 187 -19.79 7.15 -3.39
N GLY A 188 -19.40 7.28 -2.12
CA GLY A 188 -18.99 8.53 -1.50
C GLY A 188 -17.55 8.98 -1.78
N TYR A 189 -16.74 8.21 -2.50
CA TYR A 189 -15.34 8.52 -2.79
C TYR A 189 -15.17 9.28 -4.11
N PRO A 190 -14.06 9.98 -4.34
CA PRO A 190 -13.78 10.61 -5.64
C PRO A 190 -13.73 9.59 -6.77
N GLU A 191 -14.25 9.94 -7.96
CA GLU A 191 -14.38 9.01 -9.09
C GLU A 191 -13.05 8.35 -9.49
N TYR A 192 -11.95 9.12 -9.49
CA TYR A 192 -10.63 8.58 -9.78
C TYR A 192 -10.22 7.48 -8.78
N TYR A 193 -10.60 7.65 -7.50
CA TYR A 193 -10.26 6.71 -6.43
C TYR A 193 -11.11 5.44 -6.54
N LYS A 194 -12.39 5.57 -6.92
CA LYS A 194 -13.25 4.41 -7.17
C LYS A 194 -12.67 3.50 -8.26
N GLY A 195 -12.18 4.11 -9.34
CA GLY A 195 -11.59 3.40 -10.48
C GLY A 195 -10.41 2.51 -10.11
N LEU A 196 -9.66 2.84 -9.05
CA LEU A 196 -8.52 2.05 -8.57
C LEU A 196 -8.93 0.63 -8.15
N TYR A 197 -10.16 0.42 -7.70
CA TYR A 197 -10.65 -0.88 -7.24
C TYR A 197 -11.20 -1.77 -8.37
N SER A 198 -10.93 -1.43 -9.64
CA SER A 198 -11.33 -2.28 -10.76
C SER A 198 -10.58 -3.62 -10.79
N ALA A 199 -9.36 -3.65 -10.26
CA ALA A 199 -8.60 -4.87 -10.01
C ALA A 199 -7.73 -4.67 -8.76
N ILE A 200 -7.59 -5.74 -7.99
CA ILE A 200 -6.89 -5.75 -6.70
C ILE A 200 -5.94 -6.94 -6.66
N ALA A 201 -4.72 -6.74 -6.18
CA ALA A 201 -3.81 -7.82 -5.84
C ALA A 201 -3.31 -7.65 -4.40
N ILE A 202 -3.03 -8.76 -3.73
CA ILE A 202 -2.67 -8.79 -2.31
C ILE A 202 -1.28 -9.39 -2.16
N SER A 203 -0.47 -8.79 -1.29
CA SER A 203 0.85 -9.31 -0.91
C SER A 203 1.01 -9.28 0.60
N GLU A 204 1.35 -10.44 1.18
CA GLU A 204 1.69 -10.53 2.60
C GLU A 204 3.09 -9.94 2.82
N TYR A 205 3.23 -9.12 3.85
CA TYR A 205 4.50 -8.47 4.15
C TYR A 205 5.01 -8.87 5.53
N ASP A 206 6.12 -9.62 5.56
CA ASP A 206 6.90 -9.91 6.76
C ASP A 206 8.06 -8.91 6.91
N PRO A 207 7.92 -7.86 7.73
CA PRO A 207 8.99 -6.89 7.95
C PRO A 207 10.18 -7.46 8.74
N CYS A 208 10.02 -8.62 9.40
CA CYS A 208 11.05 -9.29 10.17
C CYS A 208 11.87 -10.28 9.33
N SER A 209 11.54 -10.48 8.05
CA SER A 209 12.29 -11.37 7.18
C SER A 209 13.72 -10.90 6.98
N ALA A 210 14.68 -11.78 7.24
CA ALA A 210 16.10 -11.53 6.99
C ALA A 210 16.44 -11.42 5.49
N SER A 211 15.52 -11.81 4.60
CA SER A 211 15.69 -11.66 3.15
C SER A 211 15.30 -10.28 2.63
N ASN A 212 14.72 -9.42 3.46
CA ASN A 212 14.29 -8.10 3.02
C ASN A 212 15.51 -7.25 2.64
N ASN A 213 15.51 -6.77 1.40
CA ASN A 213 16.47 -5.81 0.92
C ASN A 213 15.85 -4.41 0.91
N TYR A 214 16.45 -3.51 1.67
CA TYR A 214 15.98 -2.14 1.85
C TYR A 214 16.83 -1.13 1.06
N SER A 215 17.30 -1.51 -0.13
CA SER A 215 17.94 -0.55 -1.05
C SER A 215 17.07 0.70 -1.25
N ILE A 216 17.73 1.86 -1.30
CA ILE A 216 17.12 3.14 -1.65
C ILE A 216 17.49 3.46 -3.09
N SER A 217 16.55 4.05 -3.82
CA SER A 217 16.70 4.41 -5.23
C SER A 217 16.13 5.81 -5.50
N ALA A 218 16.47 6.35 -6.66
CA ALA A 218 16.03 7.66 -7.16
C ALA A 218 15.20 7.45 -8.44
N PRO A 219 14.47 8.46 -8.94
CA PRO A 219 13.69 8.35 -10.16
C PRO A 219 14.45 7.76 -11.32
N ASN A 220 13.87 6.74 -11.94
CA ASN A 220 14.44 6.10 -13.12
C ASN A 220 13.99 6.80 -14.42
N ASN A 221 14.68 6.51 -15.52
CA ASN A 221 14.40 7.12 -16.83
C ASN A 221 12.98 6.87 -17.34
N TYR A 222 12.33 5.78 -16.92
CA TYR A 222 10.98 5.47 -17.35
C TYR A 222 9.98 6.44 -16.72
N TYR A 223 10.03 6.64 -15.40
CA TYR A 223 9.16 7.59 -14.69
C TYR A 223 9.51 9.05 -14.97
N LEU A 224 10.79 9.40 -15.08
CA LEU A 224 11.20 10.75 -15.49
C LEU A 224 10.59 11.12 -16.84
N LYS A 225 10.61 10.21 -17.82
CA LYS A 225 9.95 10.45 -19.11
C LYS A 225 8.43 10.59 -18.96
N LEU A 226 7.79 9.73 -18.18
CA LEU A 226 6.34 9.80 -17.98
C LEU A 226 5.90 11.14 -17.35
N ILE A 227 6.65 11.63 -16.37
CA ILE A 227 6.33 12.84 -15.62
C ILE A 227 6.70 14.12 -16.39
N HIS A 228 7.82 14.11 -17.11
CA HIS A 228 8.31 15.29 -17.84
C HIS A 228 7.76 15.42 -19.26
N THR A 229 7.17 14.36 -19.83
CA THR A 229 6.47 14.47 -21.11
C THR A 229 5.06 14.95 -20.82
N ASN A 230 4.68 16.15 -21.30
CA ASN A 230 3.36 16.76 -21.18
C ASN A 230 2.22 15.86 -21.71
N HIS A 231 1.88 14.81 -20.98
CA HIS A 231 0.54 14.26 -20.98
C HIS A 231 -0.29 15.21 -20.12
N GLU A 232 -1.36 15.78 -20.69
CA GLU A 232 -2.44 16.40 -19.91
C GLU A 232 -2.71 15.55 -18.67
N PRO A 233 -2.81 16.19 -17.50
CA PRO A 233 -2.03 15.80 -16.34
C PRO A 233 -2.03 14.29 -16.19
N VAL A 234 -0.85 13.66 -16.25
CA VAL A 234 -0.64 12.41 -15.51
C VAL A 234 -1.09 12.74 -14.10
N LYS A 235 -2.33 12.38 -13.76
CA LYS A 235 -2.92 12.63 -12.45
C LYS A 235 -1.90 12.07 -11.50
N LYS A 236 -1.27 12.97 -10.74
CA LYS A 236 -0.20 12.65 -9.79
C LYS A 236 -0.62 11.35 -9.10
N VAL A 237 0.13 10.28 -9.35
CA VAL A 237 -0.22 8.91 -8.92
C VAL A 237 -0.19 8.82 -7.38
N CYS A 238 0.32 9.87 -6.72
CA CYS A 238 0.29 10.09 -5.29
C CYS A 238 0.07 11.60 -5.01
N LYS A 239 -0.59 11.93 -3.89
CA LYS A 239 -1.17 13.24 -3.53
C LYS A 239 -0.28 14.44 -3.80
#